data_AF-A0A3B9MN74-F1
#
_entry.id   AF-A0A3B9MN74-F1
#
_cell.length_a   1.000
_cell.length_b   1.000
_cell.length_c   1.000
_cell.angle_alpha   90.00
_cell.angle_beta   90.00
_cell.angle_gamma   90.00
#
_symmetry.space_group_name_H-M   'P 1'
#
loop_
_entity.id
_entity.type
_entity.pdbx_description
1 polymer ?
#
loop_
_entity_poly.entity_id
_entity_poly.type
_entity_poly.pdbx_seq_one_letter_code
_entity_poly.pdbx_strand_id
1 'polypeptide(L)'
;MSSQDATLNEKVDFEVLEDVKVGDVVVIQHGAMAIATVTEAQHKRRMGRAGKLNMNIDYVQLVSGEKVPLRAVKGGSGGNHTGAMTGAIVATSIVFFPAAPFFLFMHGKDITIPKGTEITAYTAADTPLDPLKFTSAAPANSSSVHQPQSAASVDATEHSTVIVKSSPDAAEVTIDGKFIGSTPSTVKLAPGEHTVIIDKPGFKSWQRTLSVTNSGSVTVDATLEKVP
;
A
#
# COMPACT_ATOMS: atom_id res chain seq x y z
N MET A 1 6.29 -3.53 12.78
CA MET A 1 5.10 -3.53 13.66
C MET A 1 5.30 -4.53 14.80
N SER A 2 4.78 -4.26 16.00
CA SER A 2 4.94 -5.12 17.19
C SER A 2 3.61 -5.37 17.88
N SER A 3 3.45 -6.51 18.57
CA SER A 3 2.24 -6.83 19.35
C SER A 3 1.99 -5.90 20.54
N GLN A 4 2.99 -5.11 20.93
CA GLN A 4 2.86 -4.11 21.97
C GLN A 4 2.12 -2.84 21.49
N ASP A 5 2.34 -2.45 20.24
CA ASP A 5 1.90 -1.16 19.71
C ASP A 5 0.76 -1.29 18.70
N ALA A 6 0.57 -2.49 18.12
CA ALA A 6 -0.49 -2.77 17.18
C ALA A 6 -1.87 -2.76 17.84
N THR A 7 -2.86 -2.24 17.13
CA THR A 7 -4.26 -2.19 17.55
C THR A 7 -5.13 -3.13 16.73
N LEU A 8 -6.16 -3.71 17.36
CA LEU A 8 -7.13 -4.54 16.65
C LEU A 8 -7.86 -3.70 15.59
N ASN A 9 -8.01 -4.23 14.38
CA ASN A 9 -8.58 -3.56 13.19
C ASN A 9 -7.73 -2.42 12.63
N GLU A 10 -6.47 -2.30 13.04
CA GLU A 10 -5.53 -1.39 12.40
C GLU A 10 -5.25 -1.80 10.96
N LYS A 11 -5.20 -0.81 10.07
CA LYS A 11 -4.79 -1.02 8.68
C LYS A 11 -3.29 -0.86 8.54
N VAL A 12 -2.69 -1.79 7.84
CA VAL A 12 -1.25 -1.83 7.58
C VAL A 12 -1.04 -1.82 6.09
N ASP A 13 -0.26 -0.85 5.64
CA ASP A 13 0.11 -0.71 4.24
C ASP A 13 1.29 -1.61 3.92
N PHE A 14 1.15 -2.36 2.84
CA PHE A 14 2.17 -3.19 2.23
C PHE A 14 2.44 -2.72 0.82
N GLU A 15 3.67 -2.94 0.38
CA GLU A 15 4.12 -2.65 -0.96
C GLU A 15 4.45 -3.95 -1.68
N VAL A 16 4.04 -4.05 -2.94
CA VAL A 16 4.38 -5.19 -3.78
C VAL A 16 5.84 -5.09 -4.21
N LEU A 17 6.63 -6.12 -3.89
CA LEU A 17 8.07 -6.15 -4.15
C LEU A 17 8.40 -6.36 -5.63
N GLU A 18 7.59 -7.15 -6.33
CA GLU A 18 7.84 -7.58 -7.71
C GLU A 18 6.58 -7.49 -8.57
N ASP A 19 6.76 -7.17 -9.86
CA ASP A 19 5.66 -7.15 -10.83
C ASP A 19 4.99 -8.53 -10.93
N VAL A 20 3.67 -8.55 -10.78
CA VAL A 20 2.85 -9.76 -10.99
C VAL A 20 2.21 -9.70 -12.37
N LYS A 21 2.57 -10.68 -13.20
CA LYS A 21 2.13 -10.78 -14.60
C LYS A 21 1.16 -11.94 -14.80
N VAL A 22 0.21 -11.76 -15.71
CA VAL A 22 -0.63 -12.83 -16.25
C VAL A 22 -0.35 -12.89 -17.76
N GLY A 23 0.37 -13.93 -18.19
CA GLY A 23 0.97 -13.95 -19.54
C GLY A 23 2.02 -12.85 -19.67
N ASP A 24 1.92 -12.01 -20.70
CA ASP A 24 2.83 -10.88 -20.96
C ASP A 24 2.36 -9.56 -20.33
N VAL A 25 1.21 -9.57 -19.64
CA VAL A 25 0.57 -8.36 -19.11
C VAL A 25 0.86 -8.20 -17.62
N VAL A 26 1.43 -7.06 -17.22
CA VAL A 26 1.60 -6.68 -15.81
C VAL A 26 0.23 -6.26 -15.26
N VAL A 27 -0.24 -6.98 -14.25
CA VAL A 27 -1.56 -6.75 -13.63
C VAL A 27 -1.39 -6.00 -12.31
N ILE A 28 -0.33 -6.32 -11.57
CA ILE A 28 0.07 -5.65 -10.34
C ILE A 28 1.51 -5.18 -10.54
N GLN A 29 1.74 -3.87 -10.50
CA GLN A 29 3.08 -3.31 -10.59
C GLN A 29 3.82 -3.43 -9.25
N HIS A 30 5.15 -3.51 -9.30
CA HIS A 30 5.98 -3.22 -8.14
C HIS A 30 5.58 -1.85 -7.58
N GLY A 31 5.58 -1.72 -6.26
CA GLY A 31 5.13 -0.50 -5.62
C GLY A 31 3.61 -0.40 -5.42
N ALA A 32 2.83 -1.33 -5.97
CA ALA A 32 1.38 -1.33 -5.76
C ALA A 32 1.06 -1.49 -4.27
N MET A 33 0.06 -0.75 -3.80
CA MET A 33 -0.37 -0.78 -2.41
C MET A 33 -1.26 -2.00 -2.15
N ALA A 34 -0.87 -2.80 -1.17
CA ALA A 34 -1.69 -3.84 -0.58
C ALA A 34 -2.08 -3.42 0.85
N ILE A 35 -3.33 -3.71 1.22
CA ILE A 35 -3.87 -3.36 2.53
C ILE A 35 -4.07 -4.64 3.34
N ALA A 36 -3.58 -4.63 4.57
CA ALA A 36 -3.83 -5.67 5.56
C ALA A 36 -4.55 -5.10 6.78
N THR A 37 -5.35 -5.93 7.44
CA THR A 37 -6.01 -5.62 8.69
C THR A 37 -5.47 -6.49 9.81
N VAL A 38 -5.15 -5.86 10.95
CA VAL A 38 -4.76 -6.57 12.17
C VAL A 38 -5.99 -7.26 12.77
N THR A 39 -5.96 -8.59 12.78
CA THR A 39 -7.06 -9.44 13.29
C THR A 39 -6.86 -9.86 14.74
N GLU A 40 -5.63 -9.78 15.27
CA GLU A 40 -5.34 -9.99 16.69
C GLU A 40 -4.10 -9.20 17.08
N ALA A 41 -4.17 -8.44 18.17
CA ALA A 41 -3.01 -7.81 18.79
C ALA A 41 -3.10 -7.93 20.32
N GLN A 42 -2.15 -8.63 20.91
CA GLN A 42 -2.05 -8.80 22.36
C GLN A 42 -0.60 -8.57 22.80
N HIS A 43 -0.38 -7.60 23.69
CA HIS A 43 0.92 -7.39 24.30
C HIS A 43 1.30 -8.54 25.25
N LYS A 44 2.61 -8.70 25.50
CA LYS A 44 3.15 -9.63 26.51
C LYS A 44 2.57 -9.38 27.90
N ARG A 45 2.35 -10.43 28.68
CA ARG A 45 1.87 -10.33 30.07
C ARG A 45 2.85 -10.97 31.05
N ARG A 46 2.68 -10.70 32.35
CA ARG A 46 3.43 -11.38 33.42
C ARG A 46 3.08 -12.88 33.46
N MET A 47 3.86 -13.66 34.20
CA MET A 47 3.73 -15.12 34.27
C MET A 47 3.99 -15.80 32.91
N GLY A 48 4.96 -15.28 32.16
CA GLY A 48 5.45 -15.90 30.93
C GLY A 48 4.50 -15.93 29.73
N ARG A 49 3.31 -15.31 29.78
CA ARG A 49 2.36 -15.29 28.65
C ARG A 49 2.86 -14.37 27.54
N ALA A 50 3.21 -14.97 26.39
CA ALA A 50 3.65 -14.24 25.21
C ALA A 50 2.57 -13.34 24.59
N GLY A 51 3.02 -12.31 23.89
CA GLY A 51 2.17 -11.50 23.02
C GLY A 51 1.79 -12.24 21.74
N LYS A 52 0.71 -11.79 21.09
CA LYS A 52 0.19 -12.33 19.83
C LYS A 52 -0.02 -11.21 18.83
N LEU A 53 0.25 -11.48 17.56
CA LEU A 53 -0.06 -10.58 16.46
C LEU A 53 -0.48 -11.42 15.26
N ASN A 54 -1.70 -11.20 14.76
CA ASN A 54 -2.21 -11.79 13.54
C ASN A 54 -2.75 -10.69 12.64
N MET A 55 -2.51 -10.82 11.34
CA MET A 55 -3.02 -9.90 10.33
C MET A 55 -3.50 -10.69 9.12
N ASN A 56 -4.58 -10.20 8.50
CA ASN A 56 -5.07 -10.69 7.22
C ASN A 56 -4.73 -9.66 6.15
N ILE A 57 -4.17 -10.10 5.03
CA ILE A 57 -3.98 -9.25 3.85
C ILE A 57 -5.29 -9.28 3.06
N ASP A 58 -5.95 -8.13 2.95
CA ASP A 58 -7.33 -8.05 2.48
C ASP A 58 -7.41 -7.87 0.97
N TYR A 59 -6.68 -6.91 0.41
CA TYR A 59 -6.68 -6.63 -1.02
C TYR A 59 -5.41 -5.93 -1.49
N VAL A 60 -5.15 -6.02 -2.79
CA VAL A 60 -4.14 -5.24 -3.51
C VAL A 60 -4.78 -4.41 -4.61
N GLN A 61 -4.22 -3.24 -4.87
CA GLN A 61 -4.65 -2.38 -5.96
C GLN A 61 -3.92 -2.75 -7.26
N LEU A 62 -4.67 -2.98 -8.33
CA LEU A 62 -4.14 -3.24 -9.67
C LEU A 62 -3.65 -1.95 -10.32
N VAL A 63 -2.88 -2.08 -11.41
CA VAL A 63 -2.48 -0.93 -12.24
C VAL A 63 -3.68 -0.21 -12.86
N SER A 64 -4.81 -0.92 -13.04
CA SER A 64 -6.07 -0.34 -13.50
C SER A 64 -6.81 0.46 -12.42
N GLY A 65 -6.36 0.41 -11.16
CA GLY A 65 -7.02 0.99 -9.99
C GLY A 65 -8.07 0.10 -9.33
N GLU A 66 -8.38 -1.05 -9.92
CA GLU A 66 -9.28 -2.04 -9.34
C GLU A 66 -8.66 -2.74 -8.12
N LYS A 67 -9.48 -3.25 -7.20
CA LYS A 67 -9.03 -3.95 -6.00
C LYS A 67 -9.23 -5.44 -6.17
N VAL A 68 -8.16 -6.21 -6.02
CA VAL A 68 -8.23 -7.67 -6.02
C VAL A 68 -8.13 -8.20 -4.60
N PRO A 69 -9.11 -8.99 -4.14
CA PRO A 69 -9.07 -9.56 -2.80
C PRO A 69 -7.93 -10.59 -2.69
N LEU A 70 -7.14 -10.45 -1.64
CA LEU A 70 -6.05 -11.36 -1.31
C LEU A 70 -6.47 -12.27 -0.15
N ARG A 71 -5.79 -13.41 -0.07
CA ARG A 71 -5.90 -14.36 1.02
C ARG A 71 -4.51 -14.71 1.48
N ALA A 72 -4.10 -14.07 2.57
CA ALA A 72 -2.89 -14.43 3.29
C ALA A 72 -3.03 -14.03 4.75
N VAL A 73 -2.70 -14.98 5.63
CA VAL A 73 -2.63 -14.73 7.07
C VAL A 73 -1.16 -14.70 7.44
N LYS A 74 -0.68 -13.55 7.89
CA LYS A 74 0.65 -13.43 8.51
C LYS A 74 0.45 -13.17 9.98
N GLY A 75 0.96 -14.08 10.80
CA GLY A 75 0.82 -13.98 12.24
C GLY A 75 1.79 -14.89 12.97
N GLY A 76 1.90 -14.67 14.26
CA GLY A 76 2.74 -15.48 15.12
C GLY A 76 2.54 -15.15 16.60
N SER A 77 3.14 -15.99 17.44
CA SER A 77 3.15 -15.82 18.88
C SER A 77 4.57 -15.55 19.34
N GLY A 78 4.75 -14.64 20.29
CA GLY A 78 6.05 -14.42 20.93
C GLY A 78 6.56 -15.69 21.63
N GLY A 79 7.87 -15.78 21.81
CA GLY A 79 8.49 -16.95 22.46
C GLY A 79 7.99 -17.15 23.90
N ASN A 80 7.54 -18.38 24.20
CA ASN A 80 7.10 -18.79 25.53
C ASN A 80 8.26 -19.50 26.25
N HIS A 81 8.68 -19.02 27.41
CA HIS A 81 9.76 -19.66 28.19
C HIS A 81 9.32 -20.96 28.91
N THR A 82 8.02 -21.28 28.89
CA THR A 82 7.46 -22.48 29.53
C THR A 82 7.91 -23.78 28.86
N GLY A 83 8.09 -23.80 27.52
CA GLY A 83 8.41 -25.02 26.77
C GLY A 83 9.83 -25.56 27.02
N ALA A 84 10.81 -24.67 27.22
CA ALA A 84 12.19 -25.06 27.49
C ALA A 84 12.38 -25.65 28.89
N MET A 85 11.59 -25.21 29.88
CA MET A 85 11.69 -25.72 31.25
C MET A 85 10.88 -26.99 31.50
N THR A 86 9.71 -27.19 30.87
CA THR A 86 8.96 -28.45 31.01
C THR A 86 9.72 -29.63 30.41
N GLY A 87 10.40 -29.45 29.27
CA GLY A 87 11.21 -30.51 28.66
C GLY A 87 12.48 -30.88 29.45
N ALA A 88 13.12 -29.89 30.09
CA ALA A 88 14.33 -30.12 30.87
C ALA A 88 14.06 -30.67 32.28
N ILE A 89 12.96 -30.28 32.93
CA ILE A 89 12.67 -30.67 34.32
C ILE A 89 12.14 -32.11 34.43
N VAL A 90 11.38 -32.59 33.43
CA VAL A 90 10.90 -33.99 33.45
C VAL A 90 12.07 -34.99 33.33
N ALA A 91 13.21 -34.57 32.78
CA ALA A 91 14.38 -35.42 32.66
C ALA A 91 15.35 -35.37 33.86
N THR A 92 15.34 -34.34 34.73
CA THR A 92 16.44 -34.15 35.70
C THR A 92 16.13 -34.11 37.19
N SER A 93 14.89 -34.06 37.69
CA SER A 93 14.74 -34.12 39.16
C SER A 93 13.34 -34.40 39.71
N ILE A 94 13.20 -35.61 40.25
CA ILE A 94 12.58 -35.81 41.57
C ILE A 94 13.35 -34.91 42.57
N VAL A 95 12.66 -34.25 43.52
CA VAL A 95 13.16 -33.52 44.73
C VAL A 95 12.98 -31.96 44.73
N PHE A 96 12.07 -31.50 45.62
CA PHE A 96 12.02 -30.24 46.40
C PHE A 96 11.68 -28.84 45.80
N PHE A 97 10.62 -28.21 46.33
CA PHE A 97 10.32 -26.75 46.36
C PHE A 97 11.54 -25.95 46.92
N PRO A 98 11.89 -24.69 46.49
CA PRO A 98 11.01 -23.53 46.34
C PRO A 98 11.35 -22.63 45.12
N ALA A 99 11.75 -23.17 43.96
CA ALA A 99 12.09 -22.35 42.79
C ALA A 99 10.87 -21.74 42.05
N ALA A 100 9.64 -22.06 42.49
CA ALA A 100 8.39 -21.54 41.95
C ALA A 100 8.22 -20.00 41.94
N PRO A 101 8.75 -19.18 42.88
CA PRO A 101 8.55 -17.74 42.82
C PRO A 101 9.32 -17.08 41.68
N PHE A 102 10.31 -17.73 41.05
CA PHE A 102 10.95 -17.16 39.85
C PHE A 102 9.99 -17.04 38.66
N PHE A 103 8.99 -17.93 38.54
CA PHE A 103 7.96 -17.80 37.49
C PHE A 103 7.14 -16.51 37.61
N LEU A 104 7.04 -15.90 38.80
CA LEU A 104 6.34 -14.62 39.01
C LEU A 104 7.06 -13.43 38.38
N PHE A 105 8.38 -13.51 38.23
CA PHE A 105 9.21 -12.47 37.60
C PHE A 105 9.42 -12.70 36.10
N MET A 106 8.90 -13.79 35.56
CA MET A 106 9.02 -14.10 34.13
C MET A 106 8.02 -13.29 33.30
N HIS A 107 8.54 -12.62 32.27
CA HIS A 107 7.77 -11.88 31.30
C HIS A 107 7.70 -12.65 29.98
N GLY A 108 6.52 -12.69 29.36
CA GLY A 108 6.41 -13.15 27.98
C GLY A 108 7.19 -12.23 27.03
N LYS A 109 7.46 -12.66 25.81
CA LYS A 109 8.02 -11.80 24.76
C LYS A 109 6.91 -11.31 23.85
N ASP A 110 7.02 -10.07 23.39
CA ASP A 110 6.21 -9.58 22.27
C ASP A 110 6.70 -10.19 20.96
N ILE A 111 5.82 -10.22 19.96
CA ILE A 111 6.20 -10.54 18.59
C ILE A 111 6.37 -9.25 17.81
N THR A 112 7.46 -9.17 17.04
CA THR A 112 7.74 -8.04 16.16
C THR A 112 7.91 -8.55 14.74
N ILE A 113 7.15 -7.96 13.82
CA ILE A 113 7.32 -8.13 12.38
C ILE A 113 8.17 -6.95 11.90
N PRO A 114 9.45 -7.17 11.55
CA PRO A 114 10.33 -6.10 11.09
C PRO A 114 9.86 -5.55 9.74
N LYS A 115 10.19 -4.28 9.47
CA LYS A 115 10.01 -3.70 8.13
C LYS A 115 10.86 -4.49 7.12
N GLY A 116 10.33 -4.68 5.91
CA GLY A 116 10.95 -5.54 4.89
C GLY A 116 10.68 -7.03 5.04
N THR A 117 9.78 -7.43 5.96
CA THR A 117 9.32 -8.83 6.00
C THR A 117 8.50 -9.13 4.75
N GLU A 118 8.99 -10.04 3.92
CA GLU A 118 8.26 -10.52 2.76
C GLU A 118 7.09 -11.42 3.17
N ILE A 119 5.95 -11.26 2.48
CA ILE A 119 4.76 -12.08 2.69
C ILE A 119 4.23 -12.51 1.33
N THR A 120 4.25 -13.81 1.09
CA THR A 120 3.58 -14.40 -0.07
C THR A 120 2.08 -14.42 0.15
N ALA A 121 1.32 -13.84 -0.78
CA ALA A 121 -0.13 -13.83 -0.75
C ALA A 121 -0.73 -14.38 -2.05
N TYR A 122 -1.90 -15.00 -1.94
CA TYR A 122 -2.64 -15.55 -3.07
C TYR A 122 -3.94 -14.79 -3.27
N THR A 123 -4.48 -14.78 -4.48
CA THR A 123 -5.82 -14.23 -4.74
C THR A 123 -6.89 -15.08 -4.08
N ALA A 124 -7.89 -14.43 -3.48
CA ALA A 124 -8.94 -15.12 -2.73
C ALA A 124 -10.00 -15.77 -3.63
N ALA A 125 -10.17 -15.25 -4.85
CA ALA A 125 -11.17 -15.72 -5.82
C ALA A 125 -10.73 -15.38 -7.26
N ASP A 126 -11.35 -16.07 -8.22
CA ASP A 126 -11.22 -15.77 -9.65
C ASP A 126 -11.72 -14.35 -9.90
N THR A 127 -10.80 -13.44 -10.22
CA THR A 127 -11.14 -12.05 -10.51
C THR A 127 -11.05 -11.84 -12.02
N PRO A 128 -12.16 -11.49 -12.70
CA PRO A 128 -12.14 -11.27 -14.14
C PRO A 128 -11.29 -10.04 -14.44
N LEU A 129 -10.17 -10.25 -15.14
CA LEU A 129 -9.30 -9.17 -15.58
C LEU A 129 -9.71 -8.77 -17.00
N ASP A 130 -9.96 -7.48 -17.21
CA ASP A 130 -10.19 -6.93 -18.55
C ASP A 130 -8.85 -6.49 -19.17
N PRO A 131 -8.24 -7.26 -20.08
CA PRO A 131 -6.93 -6.98 -20.64
C PRO A 131 -6.84 -5.61 -21.32
N LEU A 132 -7.96 -5.03 -21.79
CA LEU A 132 -7.97 -3.70 -22.40
C LEU A 132 -7.61 -2.59 -21.40
N LYS A 133 -7.83 -2.81 -20.10
CA LYS A 133 -7.46 -1.87 -19.03
C LYS A 133 -5.98 -1.97 -18.65
N PHE A 134 -5.29 -2.98 -19.16
CA PHE A 134 -3.89 -3.27 -18.87
C PHE A 134 -2.98 -3.11 -20.11
N THR A 135 -3.54 -2.83 -21.29
CA THR A 135 -2.78 -2.63 -22.54
C THR A 135 -2.24 -1.22 -22.75
N SER A 136 -2.44 -0.28 -21.82
CA SER A 136 -1.82 1.05 -21.88
C SER A 136 -0.38 1.05 -21.36
N ALA A 137 0.47 0.21 -21.95
CA ALA A 137 1.94 0.39 -22.01
C ALA A 137 2.52 -0.61 -23.02
N ALA A 138 2.17 -0.48 -24.30
CA ALA A 138 3.02 -1.03 -25.35
C ALA A 138 4.42 -0.40 -25.21
N PRO A 139 5.52 -1.17 -25.16
CA PRO A 139 6.84 -0.62 -25.25
C PRO A 139 7.00 -0.09 -26.68
N ALA A 140 7.00 1.22 -26.85
CA ALA A 140 7.46 1.84 -28.08
C ALA A 140 8.98 1.67 -28.18
N ASN A 141 9.45 0.45 -28.47
CA ASN A 141 10.85 0.19 -28.82
C ASN A 141 10.94 -0.93 -29.86
N SER A 142 10.83 -0.52 -31.13
CA SER A 142 11.53 -1.05 -32.30
C SER A 142 11.11 -0.17 -33.49
N SER A 143 11.93 0.43 -34.34
CA SER A 143 13.38 0.56 -34.46
C SER A 143 13.63 1.73 -35.43
N SER A 144 14.52 2.66 -35.10
CA SER A 144 15.23 3.48 -36.11
C SER A 144 16.62 3.80 -35.55
N VAL A 145 17.64 3.28 -36.23
CA VAL A 145 19.04 3.16 -35.82
C VAL A 145 19.85 4.36 -36.30
N HIS A 146 20.57 5.09 -35.41
CA HIS A 146 21.87 5.71 -35.74
C HIS A 146 22.68 6.22 -34.50
N GLN A 147 23.75 5.48 -34.16
CA GLN A 147 25.11 5.92 -33.76
C GLN A 147 25.39 6.68 -32.42
N PRO A 148 26.66 6.74 -31.93
CA PRO A 148 27.06 6.18 -30.64
C PRO A 148 27.53 7.23 -29.60
N GLN A 149 27.50 6.83 -28.33
CA GLN A 149 28.27 7.37 -27.17
C GLN A 149 28.63 8.87 -27.16
N SER A 150 27.98 9.64 -26.28
CA SER A 150 28.70 10.44 -25.27
C SER A 150 27.76 10.91 -24.17
N ALA A 151 28.28 10.98 -22.95
CA ALA A 151 27.57 11.14 -21.69
C ALA A 151 26.75 12.44 -21.57
N ALA A 152 25.51 12.31 -21.10
CA ALA A 152 24.81 13.34 -20.34
C ALA A 152 23.93 12.65 -19.29
N SER A 153 24.37 12.74 -18.04
CA SER A 153 23.53 12.61 -16.87
C SER A 153 22.47 13.72 -16.85
N VAL A 154 21.42 13.47 -16.07
CA VAL A 154 20.35 14.39 -15.63
C VAL A 154 19.20 14.64 -16.62
N ASP A 155 18.13 13.84 -16.51
CA ASP A 155 16.77 14.41 -16.35
C ASP A 155 15.86 13.36 -15.70
N ALA A 156 15.92 13.26 -14.37
CA ALA A 156 14.84 12.65 -13.62
C ALA A 156 13.66 13.61 -13.75
N THR A 157 12.72 13.32 -14.66
CA THR A 157 11.48 14.10 -14.74
C THR A 157 10.71 13.88 -13.44
N GLU A 158 10.96 14.76 -12.47
CA GLU A 158 10.33 14.74 -11.17
C GLU A 158 8.86 15.18 -11.34
N HIS A 159 8.01 14.22 -11.70
CA HIS A 159 6.58 14.48 -11.84
C HIS A 159 5.90 14.49 -10.46
N SER A 160 5.13 15.54 -10.20
CA SER A 160 4.27 15.64 -9.01
C SER A 160 2.86 15.12 -9.32
N THR A 161 2.25 14.45 -8.34
CA THR A 161 0.93 13.83 -8.50
C THR A 161 -0.16 14.84 -8.13
N VAL A 162 -1.06 15.15 -9.05
CA VAL A 162 -2.18 16.07 -8.84
C VAL A 162 -3.50 15.29 -8.82
N ILE A 163 -4.23 15.38 -7.71
CA ILE A 163 -5.54 14.75 -7.50
C ILE A 163 -6.61 15.82 -7.68
N VAL A 164 -7.45 15.67 -8.70
CA VAL A 164 -8.53 16.61 -9.02
C VAL A 164 -9.87 16.01 -8.62
N LYS A 165 -10.62 16.73 -7.78
CA LYS A 165 -11.96 16.38 -7.32
C LYS A 165 -12.91 17.53 -7.59
N SER A 166 -14.18 17.23 -7.85
CA SER A 166 -15.22 18.25 -7.93
C SER A 166 -16.50 17.84 -7.21
N SER A 167 -17.27 18.85 -6.83
CA SER A 167 -18.66 18.73 -6.39
C SER A 167 -19.53 19.63 -7.27
N PRO A 168 -20.46 19.09 -8.07
CA PRO A 168 -20.77 17.66 -8.26
C PRO A 168 -19.65 16.87 -8.97
N ASP A 169 -19.71 15.55 -8.83
CA ASP A 169 -18.83 14.57 -9.49
C ASP A 169 -19.11 14.47 -11.00
N ALA A 170 -18.24 13.77 -11.72
CA ALA A 170 -18.30 13.60 -13.18
C ALA A 170 -18.23 14.94 -13.97
N ALA A 171 -17.42 15.88 -13.49
CA ALA A 171 -17.07 17.09 -14.23
C ALA A 171 -15.86 16.84 -15.15
N GLU A 172 -15.83 17.47 -16.31
CA GLU A 172 -14.79 17.38 -17.32
C GLU A 172 -13.54 18.17 -16.87
N VAL A 173 -12.38 17.52 -16.81
CA VAL A 173 -11.10 18.11 -16.36
C VAL A 173 -10.18 18.33 -17.55
N THR A 174 -9.75 19.56 -17.72
CA THR A 174 -8.75 19.99 -18.71
C THR A 174 -7.58 20.65 -17.99
N ILE A 175 -6.35 20.24 -18.30
CA ILE A 175 -5.12 20.82 -17.72
C ILE A 175 -4.24 21.30 -18.86
N ASP A 176 -3.85 22.58 -18.84
CA ASP A 176 -3.06 23.25 -19.88
C ASP A 176 -3.65 23.12 -21.30
N GLY A 177 -4.99 23.09 -21.38
CA GLY A 177 -5.71 22.89 -22.64
C GLY A 177 -5.76 21.42 -23.09
N LYS A 178 -5.20 20.47 -22.34
CA LYS A 178 -5.31 19.03 -22.59
C LYS A 178 -6.43 18.41 -21.76
N PHE A 179 -7.41 17.80 -22.42
CA PHE A 179 -8.43 17.03 -21.74
C PHE A 179 -7.83 15.80 -21.06
N ILE A 180 -8.10 15.65 -19.76
CA ILE A 180 -7.57 14.58 -18.92
C ILE A 180 -8.60 13.49 -18.70
N GLY A 181 -9.86 13.85 -18.42
CA GLY A 181 -10.90 12.91 -18.02
C GLY A 181 -11.97 13.56 -17.14
N SER A 182 -12.75 12.74 -16.44
CA SER A 182 -13.80 13.23 -15.52
C SER A 182 -13.37 13.14 -14.06
N THR A 183 -13.85 14.04 -13.21
CA THR A 183 -13.59 14.00 -11.77
C THR A 183 -14.27 12.80 -11.09
N PRO A 184 -13.62 12.14 -10.11
CA PRO A 184 -12.25 12.39 -9.63
C PRO A 184 -11.19 11.80 -10.57
N SER A 185 -10.10 12.55 -10.81
CA SER A 185 -8.99 12.14 -11.70
C SER A 185 -7.63 12.42 -11.04
N THR A 186 -6.64 11.56 -11.33
CA THR A 186 -5.26 11.72 -10.83
C THR A 186 -4.30 11.87 -12.01
N VAL A 187 -3.48 12.93 -12.01
CA VAL A 187 -2.60 13.30 -13.13
C VAL A 187 -1.20 13.55 -12.64
N LYS A 188 -0.19 13.08 -13.38
CA LYS A 188 1.21 13.45 -13.14
C LYS A 188 1.54 14.69 -13.96
N LEU A 189 1.87 15.79 -13.28
CA LEU A 189 2.28 17.05 -13.91
C LEU A 189 3.75 17.32 -13.59
N ALA A 190 4.43 17.98 -14.52
CA ALA A 190 5.77 18.47 -14.26
C ALA A 190 5.72 19.60 -13.20
N PRO A 191 6.84 19.97 -12.58
CA PRO A 191 6.89 21.17 -11.75
C PRO A 191 6.74 22.40 -12.65
N GLY A 192 5.85 23.31 -12.28
CA GLY A 192 5.51 24.47 -13.10
C GLY A 192 4.14 25.04 -12.81
N GLU A 193 3.77 26.09 -13.51
CA GLU A 193 2.41 26.62 -13.47
C GLU A 193 1.52 25.85 -14.45
N HIS A 194 0.47 25.25 -13.91
CA HIS A 194 -0.51 24.50 -14.66
C HIS A 194 -1.89 25.11 -14.51
N THR A 195 -2.60 25.29 -15.62
CA THR A 195 -3.97 25.83 -15.60
C THR A 195 -4.96 24.68 -15.62
N VAL A 196 -5.70 24.49 -14.53
CA VAL A 196 -6.76 23.49 -14.43
C VAL A 196 -8.11 24.15 -14.69
N ILE A 197 -8.85 23.58 -15.62
CA ILE A 197 -10.22 23.97 -16.00
C ILE A 197 -11.11 22.76 -15.73
N ILE A 198 -12.20 22.99 -15.01
CA ILE A 198 -13.21 21.98 -14.71
C ILE A 198 -14.54 22.51 -15.24
N ASP A 199 -15.09 21.83 -16.22
CA ASP A 199 -16.36 22.15 -16.86
C ASP A 199 -17.39 21.06 -16.56
N LYS A 200 -18.66 21.43 -16.45
CA LYS A 200 -19.74 20.46 -16.40
C LYS A 200 -20.98 21.07 -17.05
N PRO A 201 -21.67 20.32 -17.94
CA PRO A 201 -22.91 20.79 -18.53
C PRO A 201 -23.92 21.26 -17.48
N GLY A 202 -24.37 22.51 -17.61
CA GLY A 202 -25.30 23.16 -16.67
C GLY A 202 -24.65 23.83 -15.45
N PHE A 203 -23.33 23.88 -15.38
CA PHE A 203 -22.57 24.55 -14.32
C PHE A 203 -21.60 25.58 -14.92
N LYS A 204 -21.21 26.56 -14.10
CA LYS A 204 -20.24 27.57 -14.47
C LYS A 204 -18.86 26.92 -14.52
N SER A 205 -18.12 27.15 -15.60
CA SER A 205 -16.75 26.66 -15.74
C SER A 205 -15.88 27.21 -14.62
N TRP A 206 -15.14 26.31 -13.97
CA TRP A 206 -14.23 26.63 -12.89
C TRP A 206 -12.81 26.57 -13.43
N GLN A 207 -12.00 27.59 -13.14
CA GLN A 207 -10.62 27.67 -13.60
C GLN A 207 -9.71 28.09 -12.45
N ARG A 208 -8.56 27.41 -12.33
CA ARG A 208 -7.53 27.74 -11.34
C ARG A 208 -6.14 27.44 -11.87
N THR A 209 -5.24 28.39 -11.72
CA THR A 209 -3.80 28.17 -11.91
C THR A 209 -3.21 27.55 -10.66
N LEU A 210 -2.46 26.46 -10.83
CA LEU A 210 -1.79 25.70 -9.80
C LEU A 210 -0.29 25.75 -10.05
N SER A 211 0.47 26.26 -9.09
CA SER A 211 1.92 26.14 -9.10
C SER A 211 2.30 24.80 -8.48
N VAL A 212 2.71 23.86 -9.32
CA VAL A 212 3.15 22.53 -8.90
C VAL A 212 4.64 22.61 -8.57
N THR A 213 5.01 22.38 -7.32
CA THR A 213 6.41 22.30 -6.89
C THR A 213 6.95 20.89 -7.03
N ASN A 214 8.28 20.79 -7.10
CA ASN A 214 8.96 19.52 -7.17
C ASN A 214 8.75 18.71 -5.89
N SER A 215 8.41 17.43 -6.02
CA SER A 215 8.11 16.47 -4.95
C SER A 215 6.85 16.77 -4.10
N GLY A 216 5.71 16.16 -4.45
CA GLY A 216 4.52 16.15 -3.60
C GLY A 216 3.24 15.68 -4.31
N SER A 217 2.19 15.44 -3.52
CA SER A 217 0.82 15.24 -4.02
C SER A 217 0.00 16.51 -3.79
N VAL A 218 -0.51 17.14 -4.84
CA VAL A 218 -1.35 18.34 -4.77
C VAL A 218 -2.81 17.93 -4.96
N THR A 219 -3.68 18.27 -4.02
CA THR A 219 -5.13 18.02 -4.13
C THR A 219 -5.85 19.30 -4.52
N VAL A 220 -6.76 19.19 -5.49
CA VAL A 220 -7.53 20.28 -6.06
C VAL A 220 -9.00 19.93 -5.89
N ASP A 221 -9.66 20.61 -4.96
CA ASP A 221 -11.11 20.48 -4.75
C ASP A 221 -11.82 21.66 -5.40
N ALA A 222 -12.69 21.36 -6.37
CA ALA A 222 -13.50 22.36 -7.07
C ALA A 222 -14.98 22.23 -6.70
N THR A 223 -15.62 23.35 -6.38
CA THR A 223 -17.06 23.42 -6.16
C THR A 223 -17.67 24.16 -7.33
N LEU A 224 -18.50 23.49 -8.13
CA LEU A 224 -19.13 24.09 -9.30
C LEU A 224 -20.48 24.69 -8.93
N GLU A 225 -20.70 25.93 -9.35
CA GLU A 225 -21.97 26.62 -9.19
C GLU A 225 -22.86 26.36 -10.42
N LYS A 226 -24.15 26.12 -10.20
CA LYS A 226 -25.09 25.90 -11.30
C LYS A 226 -25.34 27.22 -12.04
N VAL A 227 -25.38 27.19 -13.37
CA VAL A 227 -25.77 28.38 -14.16
C VAL A 227 -27.29 28.59 -14.00
N PRO A 228 -27.76 29.80 -13.68
CA PRO A 228 -29.18 30.11 -13.55
C PRO A 228 -29.95 29.99 -14.87
#